data_AF-A0A957W358-F1
#
_entry.id   AF-A0A957W358-F1
#
_cell.length_a   1.000
_cell.length_b   1.000
_cell.length_c   1.000
_cell.angle_alpha   90.00
_cell.angle_beta   90.00
_cell.angle_gamma   90.00
#
_symmetry.space_group_name_H-M   'P 1'
#
loop_
_entity.id
_entity.type
_entity.pdbx_description
1 polymer ?
#
loop_
_entity_poly.entity_id
_entity_poly.type
_entity_poly.pdbx_seq_one_letter_code
_entity_poly.pdbx_strand_id
1 'polypeptide(L)' 'REFYSYAAKYIDNSSELLIPAPLSQAQTEQAQQLAVAAFQVVDAAGLARCDFLLDKADGALYLNEVNTMPGFTPI' A
#
# COMPACT_ATOMS: atom_id res chain seq x y z
N ARG A 1 12.92 11.70 7.71
CA ARG A 1 12.40 10.65 8.62
C ARG A 1 12.26 9.39 7.77
N GLU A 2 13.05 8.35 8.05
CA GLU A 2 13.30 7.23 7.13
C GLU A 2 12.28 6.10 7.21
N PHE A 3 11.37 6.07 8.19
CA PHE A 3 10.42 4.95 8.33
C PHE A 3 9.07 5.37 8.90
N TYR A 4 8.04 4.64 8.45
CA TYR A 4 6.65 4.78 8.87
C TYR A 4 6.46 4.08 10.22
N SER A 5 6.60 4.83 11.31
CA SER A 5 6.52 4.31 12.68
C SER A 5 5.08 4.26 13.21
N TYR A 6 4.85 3.53 14.31
CA TYR A 6 3.57 3.51 15.02
C TYR A 6 3.08 4.91 15.40
N ALA A 7 3.98 5.78 15.82
CA ALA A 7 3.66 7.17 16.15
C ALA A 7 3.16 7.96 14.93
N ALA A 8 3.71 7.71 13.74
CA ALA A 8 3.21 8.30 12.49
C ALA A 8 1.85 7.73 12.05
N LYS A 9 1.50 6.50 12.45
CA LYS A 9 0.21 5.88 12.14
C LYS A 9 -0.94 6.34 13.06
N TYR A 10 -0.66 6.71 14.32
CA TYR A 10 -1.72 6.87 15.34
C TYR A 10 -1.59 8.08 16.27
N ILE A 11 -0.48 8.83 16.22
CA ILE A 11 -0.21 9.93 17.17
C ILE A 11 0.00 11.26 16.45
N ASP A 12 0.83 11.26 15.41
CA ASP A 12 1.06 12.44 14.57
C ASP A 12 0.06 12.41 13.41
N ASN A 13 -0.83 13.41 13.33
CA ASN A 13 -1.74 13.68 12.21
C ASN A 13 -0.98 14.10 10.92
N SER A 14 0.18 13.52 10.67
CA SER A 14 1.17 13.93 9.66
C SER A 14 1.21 13.01 8.44
N SER A 15 0.48 11.89 8.46
CA SER A 15 0.27 11.06 7.28
C SER A 15 -0.85 11.64 6.43
N GLU A 16 -0.50 12.18 5.26
CA GLU A 16 -1.48 12.60 4.26
C GLU A 16 -1.82 11.44 3.32
N LEU A 17 -3.12 11.21 3.09
CA LEU A 17 -3.59 10.27 2.07
C LEU A 17 -3.80 11.01 0.75
N LEU A 18 -2.91 10.77 -0.21
CA LEU A 18 -3.07 11.24 -1.58
C LEU A 18 -3.87 10.20 -2.37
N ILE A 19 -5.15 10.49 -2.61
CA ILE A 19 -6.05 9.63 -3.37
C ILE A 19 -6.65 10.45 -4.52
N PRO A 20 -6.34 10.14 -5.80
CA PRO A 20 -5.43 9.07 -6.25
C PRO A 20 -3.96 9.37 -5.93
N ALA A 21 -3.15 8.32 -5.82
CA ALA A 21 -1.70 8.47 -5.63
C ALA A 21 -1.07 9.15 -6.86
N PRO A 22 -0.06 10.03 -6.68
CA PRO A 22 0.62 10.72 -7.78
C PRO A 22 1.58 9.76 -8.52
N LEU A 23 1.01 8.76 -9.19
CA LEU A 23 1.70 7.74 -9.96
C LEU A 23 1.38 7.89 -11.45
N SER A 24 2.29 7.41 -12.31
CA SER A 24 1.95 7.23 -13.72
C SER A 24 0.84 6.18 -13.88
N GLN A 25 0.14 6.23 -15.02
CA GLN A 25 -0.86 5.23 -15.35
C GLN A 25 -0.28 3.80 -15.33
N ALA A 26 0.91 3.62 -15.90
CA ALA A 26 1.59 2.32 -15.92
C ALA A 26 1.92 1.78 -14.52
N GLN A 27 2.41 2.64 -13.62
CA GLN A 27 2.67 2.25 -12.22
C GLN A 27 1.38 1.89 -11.48
N THR A 28 0.30 2.63 -11.75
CA THR A 28 -1.02 2.36 -11.15
C THR A 28 -1.55 0.99 -11.58
N GLU A 29 -1.51 0.70 -12.88
CA GLU A 29 -1.93 -0.59 -13.45
C GLU A 29 -1.06 -1.74 -12.91
N GLN A 30 0.26 -1.55 -12.83
CA GLN A 30 1.18 -2.55 -12.28
C GLN A 30 0.89 -2.84 -10.81
N ALA A 31 0.67 -1.82 -9.97
CA ALA A 31 0.35 -2.00 -8.56
C ALA A 31 -0.97 -2.77 -8.38
N GLN A 32 -1.99 -2.45 -9.17
CA GLN A 32 -3.28 -3.16 -9.14
C GLN A 32 -3.14 -4.63 -9.55
N GLN A 33 -2.40 -4.90 -10.64
CA GLN A 33 -2.15 -6.28 -11.10
C GLN A 33 -1.40 -7.09 -10.04
N LEU A 34 -0.35 -6.53 -9.43
CA LEU A 34 0.40 -7.18 -8.37
C LEU A 34 -0.46 -7.42 -7.12
N ALA A 35 -1.35 -6.49 -6.76
CA ALA A 35 -2.25 -6.65 -5.62
C ALA A 35 -3.24 -7.82 -5.83
N VAL A 36 -3.82 -7.93 -7.03
CA VAL A 36 -4.71 -9.04 -7.39
C VAL A 36 -3.95 -10.36 -7.39
N ALA A 37 -2.77 -10.40 -7.99
CA ALA A 37 -1.94 -11.61 -8.01
C ALA A 37 -1.54 -12.05 -6.60
N ALA A 38 -1.13 -11.12 -5.74
CA ALA A 38 -0.79 -11.40 -4.35
C ALA A 38 -1.98 -11.98 -3.59
N PHE A 39 -3.16 -11.38 -3.73
CA PHE A 39 -4.39 -11.86 -3.10
C PHE A 39 -4.73 -13.30 -3.51
N GLN A 40 -4.60 -13.62 -4.81
CA GLN A 40 -4.88 -14.96 -5.33
C GLN A 40 -3.83 -16.00 -4.88
N VAL A 41 -2.55 -15.66 -4.90
CA VAL A 41 -1.46 -16.60 -4.59
C VAL A 41 -1.46 -17.01 -3.11
N VAL A 42 -1.87 -16.11 -2.21
CA VAL A 42 -1.98 -16.42 -0.78
C VAL A 42 -3.33 -17.05 -0.39
N ASP A 43 -4.18 -17.37 -1.38
CA ASP A 43 -5.52 -17.91 -1.19
C ASP A 43 -6.38 -17.06 -0.23
N ALA A 44 -6.26 -15.73 -0.35
CA ALA A 44 -7.05 -14.82 0.46
C ALA A 44 -8.52 -14.83 0.03
N ALA A 45 -9.40 -14.53 0.99
CA ALA A 45 -10.84 -14.44 0.78
C ALA A 45 -11.41 -13.18 1.44
N GLY A 46 -12.53 -12.69 0.92
CA GLY A 46 -13.19 -11.49 1.42
C GLY A 46 -12.50 -10.22 0.96
N LEU A 47 -11.63 -9.64 1.79
CA LEU A 47 -10.96 -8.37 1.53
C LEU A 47 -9.51 -8.39 2.00
N ALA A 48 -8.68 -7.55 1.39
CA ALA A 48 -7.34 -7.27 1.87
C ALA A 48 -6.89 -5.87 1.46
N ARG A 49 -5.99 -5.28 2.25
CA ARG A 49 -5.18 -4.13 1.84
C ARG A 49 -3.77 -4.61 1.51
N CYS A 50 -3.33 -4.40 0.28
CA CYS A 50 -1.97 -4.72 -0.16
C CYS A 50 -1.13 -3.44 -0.11
N ASP A 51 -0.10 -3.43 0.73
CA ASP A 51 0.78 -2.28 0.90
C ASP A 51 2.02 -2.45 0.03
N PHE A 52 2.41 -1.38 -0.68
CA PHE A 52 3.54 -1.39 -1.61
C PHE A 52 4.58 -0.34 -1.22
N LEU A 53 5.82 -0.62 -1.58
CA LEU A 53 6.92 0.34 -1.60
C LEU A 53 7.31 0.62 -3.06
N LEU A 54 7.50 1.89 -3.39
CA LEU A 54 7.98 2.33 -4.69
C LEU A 54 9.40 2.88 -4.54
N ASP A 55 10.36 2.28 -5.22
CA ASP A 55 11.69 2.88 -5.34
C ASP A 55 11.63 4.07 -6.31
N LYS A 56 12.12 5.22 -5.85
CA LYS A 56 12.14 6.46 -6.63
C LYS A 56 13.29 6.53 -7.63
N ALA A 57 14.33 5.70 -7.46
CA ALA A 57 15.49 5.70 -8.33
C ALA A 57 15.19 5.04 -9.68
N ASP A 58 14.51 3.90 -9.66
CA ASP A 58 14.23 3.09 -10.84
C ASP A 58 12.72 2.89 -11.12
N GLY A 59 11.85 3.31 -10.20
CA GLY A 59 10.40 3.17 -10.34
C GLY A 59 9.88 1.76 -10.01
N ALA A 60 10.70 0.88 -9.43
CA ALA A 60 10.31 -0.49 -9.11
C ALA A 60 9.30 -0.55 -7.95
N LEU A 61 8.26 -1.36 -8.13
CA LEU A 61 7.25 -1.64 -7.12
C LEU A 61 7.57 -2.94 -6.38
N TYR A 62 7.57 -2.87 -5.06
CA TYR A 62 7.77 -4.00 -4.16
C TYR A 62 6.54 -4.18 -3.30
N LEU A 63 5.96 -5.39 -3.29
CA LEU A 63 4.90 -5.74 -2.35
C LEU A 63 5.51 -5.84 -0.95
N ASN A 64 5.02 -5.02 -0.02
CA ASN A 64 5.48 -5.03 1.37
C ASN A 64 4.73 -6.08 2.18
N GLU A 65 3.39 -5.97 2.23
CA GLU A 65 2.55 -6.88 3.01
C GLU A 65 1.12 -6.96 2.46
N VAL A 66 0.44 -8.07 2.79
CA VAL A 66 -0.99 -8.29 2.53
C VAL A 66 -1.71 -8.35 3.87
N ASN A 67 -2.59 -7.38 4.12
CA ASN A 67 -3.38 -7.28 5.35
C ASN A 67 -4.81 -7.77 5.09
N THR A 68 -5.16 -8.97 5.55
CA THR A 68 -6.50 -9.57 5.37
C THR A 68 -7.59 -8.93 6.23
N MET A 69 -7.22 -8.17 7.25
CA MET A 69 -8.13 -7.36 8.08
C MET A 69 -7.53 -5.96 8.31
N PRO A 70 -7.66 -5.05 7.34
CA PRO A 70 -7.22 -3.67 7.50
C PRO A 70 -8.04 -2.97 8.59
N GLY A 71 -7.42 -1.99 9.25
CA GLY A 71 -8.11 -1.16 10.23
C GLY A 71 -9.19 -0.28 9.58
N PHE A 72 -10.30 -0.10 10.29
CA PHE A 72 -11.43 0.77 9.92
C PHE A 72 -11.52 2.00 10.81
N THR A 73 -10.38 2.44 11.36
CA THR A 73 -10.32 3.65 12.17
C THR A 73 -10.56 4.88 11.28
N PRO A 74 -11.14 5.97 11.83
CA PRO A 74 -11.15 7.25 11.15
C PRO A 74 -9.73 7.65 10.75
N ILE A 75 -9.63 8.29 9.59
CA ILE A 75 -8.39 8.80 9.02
C ILE A 75 -8.38 10.31 9.14
#